data_AF-A0A4U5PK76-F1
#
_entry.id   AF-A0A4U5PK76-F1
#
_cell.length_a   1.000
_cell.length_b   1.000
_cell.length_c   1.000
_cell.angle_alpha   90.00
_cell.angle_beta   90.00
_cell.angle_gamma   90.00
#
_symmetry.space_group_name_H-M   'P 1'
#
loop_
_entity.id
_entity.type
_entity.pdbx_description
1 polymer ?
#
loop_
_entity_poly.entity_id
_entity_poly.type
_entity_poly.pdbx_seq_one_letter_code
_entity_poly.pdbx_strand_id
1 'polypeptide(L)'
;MIDVCRRELWLRASQQFLFFVDNGLKHPTFLLILVSPTIKMIITSSVATWKDCGSSSNYPLCVMALYHSKLRASSLKMEPFTVSYDQRSEFLKLSYLHSFQHSNVKVRHSLNPRITPTRLHEPHALVISNEHPQNADFPRNYSRKEKKPFPIPIVELRRAARERLKKSKGQPKGRVPPPKKGLIVRSLLPLAYDVFNARITLINNLRKLLKVVPVHACGWCEELHVGPEGHPFKSCKGKHASLRNGLHQWTNAAIEDVLVPVEAYHLYDRLGKRITHEERFSIPQIPAVMELCIQAGVHIPEYPTKRRRKPIIRIGKREFADADESDLPDLLEVPLKPLLIEISISEAVAPANEEEKTLLAEETLQAWEKMRKGAKRLMQMYRVRACGYCPEVHVGPSGHKAQNCGAHKHQQRNGQHGWQSAVLDDLIPPRYVWHVPDVVGLPLRRELRNFYGQAPAVVEICVQAGAAVPDQYKSTMRLDIGIPSSVKEAEMAV
;
A
#
# COMPACT_ATOMS: atom_id res chain seq x y z
N MET A 1 25.21 14.67 -34.78
CA MET A 1 24.60 15.91 -35.29
C MET A 1 23.21 15.54 -35.81
N ILE A 2 22.17 16.23 -35.30
CA ILE A 2 20.75 16.21 -35.73
C ILE A 2 20.03 14.87 -35.45
N ASP A 3 19.30 14.66 -34.35
CA ASP A 3 18.05 15.27 -33.84
C ASP A 3 16.80 14.84 -34.62
N VAL A 4 16.10 13.80 -34.13
CA VAL A 4 14.68 13.56 -34.40
C VAL A 4 14.01 12.98 -33.16
N CYS A 5 13.15 13.81 -32.58
CA CYS A 5 12.17 13.51 -31.55
C CYS A 5 10.97 12.77 -32.18
N ARG A 6 10.52 11.63 -31.64
CA ARG A 6 9.11 11.23 -31.79
C ARG A 6 8.58 10.38 -30.63
N ARG A 7 7.42 10.85 -30.17
CA ARG A 7 6.45 10.28 -29.23
C ARG A 7 6.06 8.86 -29.60
N GLU A 8 5.89 7.99 -28.61
CA GLU A 8 4.96 6.85 -28.72
C GLU A 8 4.05 6.76 -27.49
N LEU A 9 2.77 6.57 -27.80
CA LEU A 9 1.65 6.38 -26.89
C LEU A 9 1.70 4.97 -26.31
N TRP A 10 1.48 4.87 -25.01
CA TRP A 10 1.21 3.61 -24.32
C TRP A 10 -0.22 3.15 -24.62
N LEU A 11 -0.37 2.06 -25.37
CA LEU A 11 -1.57 1.23 -25.42
C LEU A 11 -1.25 -0.10 -24.72
N ARG A 12 -1.88 -0.31 -23.57
CA ARG A 12 -1.94 -1.61 -22.89
C ARG A 12 -3.02 -2.45 -23.55
N ALA A 13 -2.65 -3.58 -24.14
CA ALA A 13 -3.55 -4.71 -24.38
C ALA A 13 -2.72 -6.00 -24.44
N SER A 14 -3.13 -6.99 -23.66
CA SER A 14 -2.52 -8.31 -23.55
C SER A 14 -2.73 -9.13 -24.84
N GLN A 15 -1.66 -9.41 -25.59
CA GLN A 15 -1.64 -10.41 -26.66
C GLN A 15 -0.26 -11.07 -26.72
N GLN A 16 -0.22 -12.41 -26.68
CA GLN A 16 0.99 -13.19 -26.96
C GLN A 16 1.28 -13.14 -28.46
N PHE A 17 2.47 -12.67 -28.83
CA PHE A 17 2.99 -12.75 -30.20
C PHE A 17 4.07 -13.82 -30.25
N LEU A 18 3.95 -14.76 -31.19
CA LEU A 18 5.02 -15.69 -31.58
C LEU A 18 5.65 -15.14 -32.86
N PHE A 19 6.95 -14.85 -32.82
CA PHE A 19 7.73 -14.45 -34.00
C PHE A 19 8.50 -15.66 -34.52
N PHE A 20 8.35 -15.96 -35.82
CA PHE A 20 9.28 -16.82 -36.55
C PHE A 20 10.17 -15.92 -37.43
N VAL A 21 11.48 -16.11 -37.34
CA VAL A 21 12.46 -15.47 -38.23
C VAL A 21 12.98 -16.56 -39.15
N ASP A 22 12.69 -16.46 -40.44
CA ASP A 22 13.30 -17.32 -41.45
C ASP A 22 14.53 -16.59 -42.03
N ASN A 23 15.72 -17.17 -41.82
CA ASN A 23 16.99 -16.58 -42.23
C ASN A 23 17.25 -16.94 -43.70
N GLY A 24 16.64 -16.21 -44.63
CA GLY A 24 16.77 -16.56 -46.05
C GLY A 24 16.61 -15.47 -47.12
N LEU A 25 16.16 -14.25 -46.81
CA LEU A 25 15.97 -13.22 -47.85
C LEU A 25 16.34 -11.80 -47.40
N LYS A 26 16.84 -10.99 -48.33
CA LYS A 26 17.47 -9.66 -48.11
C LYS A 26 16.52 -8.53 -47.64
N HIS A 27 15.25 -8.82 -47.38
CA HIS A 27 14.32 -7.90 -46.71
C HIS A 27 13.37 -8.70 -45.81
N PRO A 28 13.21 -8.35 -44.52
CA PRO A 28 12.34 -9.08 -43.60
C PRO A 28 10.86 -8.79 -43.92
N THR A 29 10.14 -9.82 -44.35
CA THR A 29 8.68 -9.81 -44.47
C THR A 29 8.07 -10.30 -43.16
N PHE A 30 7.26 -9.48 -42.49
CA PHE A 30 6.52 -9.88 -41.30
C PHE A 30 5.14 -10.43 -41.72
N LEU A 31 4.88 -11.71 -41.44
CA LEU A 31 3.56 -12.32 -41.60
C LEU A 31 2.84 -12.31 -40.25
N LEU A 32 1.77 -11.52 -40.13
CA LEU A 32 0.93 -11.47 -38.93
C LEU A 32 -0.22 -12.48 -39.10
N ILE A 33 -0.18 -13.62 -38.39
CA ILE A 33 -1.30 -14.58 -38.37
C ILE A 33 -2.15 -14.27 -37.12
N LEU A 34 -3.36 -13.76 -37.33
CA LEU A 34 -4.36 -13.60 -36.28
C LEU A 34 -5.16 -14.90 -36.17
N VAL A 35 -4.98 -15.65 -35.07
CA VAL A 35 -5.86 -16.77 -34.74
C VAL A 35 -6.94 -16.25 -33.78
N SER A 36 -8.16 -16.05 -34.29
CA SER A 36 -9.34 -15.80 -33.45
C SER A 36 -10.17 -17.08 -33.35
N PRO A 37 -10.54 -17.56 -32.15
CA PRO A 37 -11.59 -18.55 -32.04
C PRO A 37 -12.92 -17.82 -32.26
N THR A 38 -13.71 -18.34 -33.19
CA THR A 38 -15.13 -18.01 -33.49
C THR A 38 -15.45 -16.81 -34.41
N ILE A 39 -16.12 -17.19 -35.51
CA ILE A 39 -17.05 -16.46 -36.41
C ILE A 39 -16.48 -15.83 -37.71
N LYS A 40 -17.15 -16.25 -38.81
CA LYS A 40 -16.97 -15.97 -40.25
C LYS A 40 -17.24 -14.50 -40.61
N MET A 41 -16.41 -13.90 -41.48
CA MET A 41 -16.77 -13.47 -42.85
C MET A 41 -15.88 -12.33 -43.43
N ILE A 42 -15.47 -12.58 -44.68
CA ILE A 42 -15.26 -11.72 -45.85
C ILE A 42 -14.23 -10.57 -45.75
N ILE A 43 -13.13 -10.78 -46.47
CA ILE A 43 -12.11 -9.80 -46.86
C ILE A 43 -12.62 -9.02 -48.08
N THR A 44 -12.61 -7.69 -48.02
CA THR A 44 -12.49 -6.85 -49.22
C THR A 44 -11.32 -5.89 -49.03
N SER A 45 -10.41 -5.87 -50.00
CA SER A 45 -9.26 -5.00 -50.07
C SER A 45 -9.61 -3.72 -50.83
N SER A 46 -9.20 -2.56 -50.31
CA SER A 46 -9.03 -1.37 -51.14
C SER A 46 -7.68 -0.72 -50.83
N VAL A 47 -6.90 -0.57 -51.90
CA VAL A 47 -5.62 0.13 -51.93
C VAL A 47 -5.92 1.59 -52.22
N ALA A 48 -5.41 2.51 -51.40
CA ALA A 48 -5.37 3.93 -51.73
C ALA A 48 -4.02 4.51 -51.33
N THR A 49 -3.27 4.90 -52.36
CA THR A 49 -1.97 5.55 -52.33
C THR A 49 -2.08 7.00 -51.85
N TRP A 50 -1.15 7.44 -51.00
CA TRP A 50 -1.02 8.84 -50.60
C TRP A 50 0.10 9.51 -51.42
N LYS A 51 -0.26 10.60 -52.11
CA LYS A 51 0.64 11.55 -52.75
C LYS A 51 0.96 12.69 -51.78
N ASP A 52 2.22 13.09 -51.75
CA ASP A 52 2.72 14.30 -51.08
C ASP A 52 2.18 15.59 -51.71
N CYS A 53 1.95 16.62 -50.90
CA CYS A 53 2.33 18.02 -51.17
C CYS A 53 2.02 18.97 -49.99
N GLY A 54 3.01 19.79 -49.64
CA GLY A 54 2.84 21.25 -49.63
C GLY A 54 2.41 21.95 -48.33
N SER A 55 3.38 22.66 -47.74
CA SER A 55 3.27 23.68 -46.69
C SER A 55 2.42 24.91 -47.05
N SER A 56 1.79 25.58 -46.07
CA SER A 56 1.88 27.05 -45.88
C SER A 56 1.19 27.50 -44.57
N SER A 57 1.62 28.66 -44.08
CA SER A 57 1.27 29.33 -42.83
C SER A 57 -0.11 30.00 -42.85
N ASN A 58 -0.70 30.23 -41.66
CA ASN A 58 -1.07 31.57 -41.14
C ASN A 58 -1.96 31.47 -39.89
N TYR A 59 -1.67 32.33 -38.91
CA TYR A 59 -2.53 32.69 -37.78
C TYR A 59 -3.81 33.42 -38.29
N PRO A 60 -4.90 33.43 -37.52
CA PRO A 60 -5.15 34.67 -36.77
C PRO A 60 -5.76 34.51 -35.37
N LEU A 61 -5.50 35.54 -34.57
CA LEU A 61 -6.22 35.93 -33.37
C LEU A 61 -7.73 36.08 -33.63
N CYS A 62 -8.56 35.71 -32.64
CA CYS A 62 -9.90 36.26 -32.49
C CYS A 62 -10.19 36.57 -31.02
N VAL A 63 -10.83 37.72 -30.84
CA VAL A 63 -10.99 38.54 -29.64
C VAL A 63 -12.49 38.60 -29.32
N MET A 64 -12.80 38.46 -28.02
CA MET A 64 -13.97 38.96 -27.28
C MET A 64 -15.37 38.36 -27.54
N ALA A 65 -16.02 37.96 -26.45
CA ALA A 65 -17.27 38.61 -25.99
C ALA A 65 -17.62 38.14 -24.56
N LEU A 66 -17.45 39.05 -23.60
CA LEU A 66 -18.05 38.98 -22.27
C LEU A 66 -19.49 39.49 -22.38
N TYR A 67 -20.47 38.68 -21.96
CA TYR A 67 -21.81 39.16 -21.67
C TYR A 67 -22.05 39.13 -20.17
N HIS A 68 -22.06 40.33 -19.59
CA HIS A 68 -22.69 40.61 -18.31
C HIS A 68 -24.21 40.75 -18.54
N SER A 69 -25.01 40.05 -17.73
CA SER A 69 -26.36 40.53 -17.42
C SER A 69 -26.58 40.47 -15.91
N LYS A 70 -26.82 41.64 -15.34
CA LYS A 70 -27.38 41.86 -14.00
C LYS A 70 -28.87 41.61 -14.09
N LEU A 71 -29.46 40.90 -13.14
CA LEU A 71 -30.86 41.07 -12.80
C LEU A 71 -31.07 40.91 -11.29
N ARG A 72 -31.99 41.74 -10.81
CA ARG A 72 -32.20 42.21 -9.44
C ARG A 72 -32.82 41.17 -8.52
N ALA A 73 -32.54 41.37 -7.24
CA ALA A 73 -33.20 40.77 -6.09
C ALA A 73 -34.70 41.12 -6.03
N SER A 74 -35.48 40.17 -5.49
CA SER A 74 -36.78 40.41 -4.87
C SER A 74 -36.81 39.68 -3.54
N SER A 75 -36.79 40.46 -2.46
CA SER A 75 -36.99 40.04 -1.08
C SER A 75 -38.48 39.83 -0.81
N LEU A 76 -38.86 38.72 -0.19
CA LEU A 76 -40.12 38.58 0.53
C LEU A 76 -39.82 38.33 2.00
N LYS A 77 -40.18 39.33 2.83
CA LYS A 77 -40.26 39.27 4.29
C LYS A 77 -41.54 38.54 4.69
N MET A 78 -41.45 37.62 5.63
CA MET A 78 -42.53 37.25 6.56
C MET A 78 -41.92 37.19 7.96
N GLU A 79 -42.52 37.94 8.87
CA GLU A 79 -42.22 38.12 10.30
C GLU A 79 -42.95 37.04 11.14
N PRO A 80 -42.68 36.93 12.46
CA PRO A 80 -42.52 35.67 13.18
C PRO A 80 -43.80 35.17 13.85
N PHE A 81 -43.83 33.85 14.08
CA PHE A 81 -44.73 33.26 15.07
C PHE A 81 -43.94 32.82 16.30
N THR A 82 -44.30 33.41 17.43
CA THR A 82 -43.87 33.06 18.78
C THR A 82 -44.94 32.18 19.40
N VAL A 83 -44.61 30.97 19.86
CA VAL A 83 -45.44 30.24 20.84
C VAL A 83 -44.54 29.51 21.85
N SER A 84 -44.96 29.68 23.09
CA SER A 84 -44.50 29.25 24.40
C SER A 84 -43.87 27.86 24.59
N TYR A 85 -42.91 27.87 25.50
CA TYR A 85 -42.43 26.76 26.32
C TYR A 85 -43.55 26.23 27.22
N ASP A 86 -43.70 24.90 27.33
CA ASP A 86 -44.32 24.29 28.50
C ASP A 86 -43.48 23.09 28.95
N GLN A 87 -43.26 23.04 30.26
CA GLN A 87 -42.33 22.17 30.97
C GLN A 87 -43.17 21.14 31.73
N ARG A 88 -43.23 19.89 31.26
CA ARG A 88 -43.70 18.77 32.10
C ARG A 88 -42.91 17.50 31.83
N SER A 89 -42.14 17.16 32.86
CA SER A 89 -41.54 15.86 33.11
C SER A 89 -42.61 14.80 33.40
N GLU A 90 -42.44 13.58 32.89
CA GLU A 90 -42.85 12.39 33.62
C GLU A 90 -41.95 11.18 33.28
N PHE A 91 -41.54 10.51 34.35
CA PHE A 91 -40.66 9.34 34.44
C PHE A 91 -41.37 8.05 34.00
N LEU A 92 -40.65 7.10 33.37
CA LEU A 92 -40.72 5.64 33.62
C LEU A 92 -39.45 4.98 33.02
N LYS A 93 -38.38 4.76 33.79
CA LYS A 93 -37.96 3.50 34.46
C LYS A 93 -38.07 2.23 33.60
N LEU A 94 -36.92 1.77 33.10
CA LEU A 94 -36.63 0.39 32.72
C LEU A 94 -35.93 -0.30 33.89
N SER A 95 -36.52 -1.38 34.38
CA SER A 95 -35.96 -2.29 35.38
C SER A 95 -36.10 -3.72 34.87
N TYR A 96 -35.00 -4.48 34.77
CA TYR A 96 -35.02 -5.94 34.86
C TYR A 96 -33.59 -6.45 35.10
N LEU A 97 -33.23 -6.73 36.35
CA LEU A 97 -32.32 -7.82 36.74
C LEU A 97 -32.60 -8.21 38.21
N HIS A 98 -33.08 -9.44 38.39
CA HIS A 98 -33.23 -10.25 39.61
C HIS A 98 -32.71 -11.63 39.17
N SER A 99 -31.96 -12.48 39.87
CA SER A 99 -31.71 -12.77 41.29
C SER A 99 -30.36 -13.52 41.37
N PHE A 100 -29.63 -13.66 42.49
CA PHE A 100 -29.77 -14.70 43.53
C PHE A 100 -28.81 -14.30 44.69
N GLN A 101 -29.34 -13.96 45.87
CA GLN A 101 -29.52 -14.79 47.08
C GLN A 101 -28.26 -15.07 47.93
N HIS A 102 -28.37 -14.64 49.19
CA HIS A 102 -27.47 -14.75 50.33
C HIS A 102 -27.34 -16.17 50.89
N SER A 103 -26.22 -16.46 51.59
CA SER A 103 -26.28 -17.13 52.88
C SER A 103 -25.13 -16.71 53.81
N ASN A 104 -25.47 -16.52 55.09
CA ASN A 104 -24.64 -16.00 56.19
C ASN A 104 -24.01 -17.14 57.01
N VAL A 105 -23.08 -16.74 57.91
CA VAL A 105 -22.87 -17.21 59.30
C VAL A 105 -21.44 -17.75 59.59
N LYS A 106 -20.64 -16.99 60.38
CA LYS A 106 -20.29 -17.29 61.80
C LYS A 106 -19.42 -16.18 62.42
N VAL A 107 -19.70 -15.84 63.68
CA VAL A 107 -19.06 -14.76 64.48
C VAL A 107 -18.27 -15.37 65.65
N ARG A 108 -17.26 -14.61 66.15
CA ARG A 108 -16.52 -14.65 67.45
C ARG A 108 -15.12 -15.31 67.38
N HIS A 109 -14.03 -14.81 67.98
CA HIS A 109 -13.80 -13.75 68.99
C HIS A 109 -12.35 -13.19 68.89
N SER A 110 -12.22 -11.89 69.24
CA SER A 110 -11.09 -11.13 69.82
C SER A 110 -9.64 -11.63 69.72
N LEU A 111 -8.74 -10.73 69.30
CA LEU A 111 -7.54 -10.30 70.05
C LEU A 111 -6.99 -8.99 69.44
N ASN A 112 -6.88 -7.93 70.27
CA ASN A 112 -6.10 -6.71 70.00
C ASN A 112 -4.63 -7.10 69.70
N PRO A 113 -3.86 -6.39 68.83
CA PRO A 113 -3.44 -5.01 69.15
C PRO A 113 -2.98 -4.11 67.98
N ARG A 114 -2.70 -2.85 68.35
CA ARG A 114 -1.75 -1.91 67.74
C ARG A 114 -2.11 -1.33 66.36
N ILE A 115 -2.54 -0.08 66.43
CA ILE A 115 -2.63 0.89 65.34
C ILE A 115 -1.26 1.01 64.65
N THR A 116 -1.21 0.57 63.40
CA THR A 116 -0.29 1.08 62.38
C THR A 116 -1.13 1.87 61.37
N PRO A 117 -0.66 3.01 60.83
CA PRO A 117 -1.44 3.80 59.90
C PRO A 117 -1.46 3.08 58.55
N THR A 118 -2.56 2.37 58.28
CA THR A 118 -2.85 1.84 56.94
C THR A 118 -3.07 3.02 56.00
N ARG A 119 -2.14 3.21 55.06
CA ARG A 119 -2.31 4.16 53.96
C ARG A 119 -3.65 3.87 53.28
N LEU A 120 -4.50 4.88 53.22
CA LEU A 120 -5.66 4.87 52.33
C LEU A 120 -5.12 4.65 50.91
N HIS A 121 -5.39 3.48 50.35
CA HIS A 121 -5.21 3.27 48.93
C HIS A 121 -6.18 4.23 48.23
N GLU A 122 -5.61 5.24 47.57
CA GLU A 122 -6.32 5.98 46.53
C GLU A 122 -6.94 4.96 45.58
N PRO A 123 -8.21 5.14 45.16
CA PRO A 123 -8.74 4.33 44.08
C PRO A 123 -7.86 4.62 42.87
N HIS A 124 -7.03 3.66 42.49
CA HIS A 124 -6.38 3.67 41.19
C HIS A 124 -7.51 3.73 40.18
N ALA A 125 -7.77 4.92 39.64
CA ALA A 125 -8.58 5.07 38.46
C ALA A 125 -7.97 4.11 37.44
N LEU A 126 -8.73 3.08 37.06
CA LEU A 126 -8.42 2.28 35.89
C LEU A 126 -8.49 3.24 34.72
N VAL A 127 -7.36 3.87 34.42
CA VAL A 127 -7.17 4.59 33.16
C VAL A 127 -7.18 3.48 32.12
N ILE A 128 -8.34 3.27 31.48
CA ILE A 128 -8.43 2.52 30.25
C ILE A 128 -7.64 3.36 29.23
N SER A 129 -6.33 3.12 29.15
CA SER A 129 -5.49 3.69 28.12
C SER A 129 -5.87 3.02 26.81
N ASN A 130 -6.74 3.67 26.03
CA ASN A 130 -6.96 3.23 24.67
C ASN A 130 -5.68 3.54 23.87
N GLU A 131 -4.91 2.50 23.53
CA GLU A 131 -3.68 2.65 22.73
C GLU A 131 -3.96 3.18 21.31
N HIS A 132 -5.22 3.22 20.91
CA HIS A 132 -5.68 3.69 19.61
C HIS A 132 -6.59 4.93 19.80
N PRO A 133 -6.05 6.15 19.67
CA PRO A 133 -6.86 7.35 19.73
C PRO A 133 -7.90 7.31 18.61
N GLN A 134 -9.14 7.63 18.93
CA GLN A 134 -10.22 7.72 17.95
C GLN A 134 -10.01 8.93 17.03
N ASN A 135 -10.54 8.88 15.81
CA ASN A 135 -10.38 9.96 14.83
C ASN A 135 -8.94 10.24 14.41
N ALA A 136 -8.15 9.18 14.20
CA ALA A 136 -6.78 9.34 13.70
C ALA A 136 -6.78 10.02 12.32
N ASP A 137 -5.85 10.97 12.13
CA ASP A 137 -5.65 11.60 10.84
C ASP A 137 -5.31 10.57 9.76
N PHE A 138 -5.95 10.70 8.60
CA PHE A 138 -5.64 9.87 7.45
C PHE A 138 -4.20 10.10 6.98
N PRO A 139 -3.50 9.08 6.48
CA PRO A 139 -2.15 9.26 5.98
C PRO A 139 -2.07 10.33 4.89
N ARG A 140 -1.11 11.25 5.05
CA ARG A 140 -0.93 12.35 4.11
C ARG A 140 -0.49 11.83 2.75
N ASN A 141 -1.31 12.10 1.73
CA ASN A 141 -0.95 11.89 0.34
C ASN A 141 0.05 12.97 -0.11
N TYR A 142 1.28 12.57 -0.42
CA TYR A 142 2.30 13.46 -0.96
C TYR A 142 2.13 13.62 -2.47
N SER A 143 2.17 14.85 -2.96
CA SER A 143 2.17 15.10 -4.39
C SER A 143 3.50 14.63 -5.02
N ARG A 144 3.48 14.25 -6.30
CA ARG A 144 4.72 13.94 -7.06
C ARG A 144 5.68 15.14 -7.19
N LYS A 145 5.24 16.34 -6.78
CA LYS A 145 6.00 17.59 -6.81
C LYS A 145 6.82 17.82 -5.54
N GLU A 146 6.44 17.18 -4.45
CA GLU A 146 7.05 17.35 -3.15
C GLU A 146 7.89 16.13 -2.79
N LYS A 147 8.97 16.37 -2.04
CA LYS A 147 9.74 15.28 -1.46
C LYS A 147 9.01 14.78 -0.21
N LYS A 148 8.86 13.46 -0.08
CA LYS A 148 8.49 12.83 1.20
C LYS A 148 9.49 13.26 2.29
N PRO A 149 9.03 13.58 3.51
CA PRO A 149 9.93 13.87 4.61
C PRO A 149 10.80 12.64 4.92
N PHE A 150 11.94 12.88 5.57
CA PHE A 150 12.74 11.77 6.08
C PHE A 150 11.99 11.10 7.25
N PRO A 151 11.99 9.75 7.34
CA PRO A 151 11.32 9.06 8.44
C PRO A 151 11.85 9.46 9.82
N ILE A 152 13.14 9.81 9.89
CA ILE A 152 13.77 10.41 11.06
C ILE A 152 14.35 11.75 10.59
N PRO A 153 14.04 12.88 11.25
CA PRO A 153 14.56 14.20 10.89
C PRO A 153 16.09 14.20 10.69
N ILE A 154 16.58 14.90 9.67
CA ILE A 154 18.01 14.95 9.33
C ILE A 154 18.86 15.43 10.52
N VAL A 155 18.33 16.37 11.30
CA VAL A 155 18.99 16.92 12.49
C VAL A 155 19.24 15.83 13.53
N GLU A 156 18.26 14.95 13.76
CA GLU A 156 18.39 13.82 14.68
C GLU A 156 19.35 12.76 14.14
N LEU A 157 19.30 12.47 12.83
CA LEU A 157 20.28 11.57 12.19
C LEU A 157 21.71 12.07 12.38
N ARG A 158 21.94 13.39 12.24
CA ARG A 158 23.23 14.03 12.48
C ARG A 158 23.63 13.97 13.95
N ARG A 159 22.70 14.23 14.88
CA ARG A 159 22.92 14.12 16.34
C ARG A 159 23.34 12.70 16.72
N ALA A 160 22.59 11.69 16.30
CA ALA A 160 22.89 10.28 16.55
C ALA A 160 24.23 9.84 15.92
N ALA A 161 24.59 10.37 14.74
CA ALA A 161 25.90 10.10 14.14
C ALA A 161 27.06 10.70 14.95
N ARG A 162 26.92 11.93 15.45
CA ARG A 162 27.92 12.58 16.31
C ARG A 162 28.07 11.85 17.64
N GLU A 163 26.97 11.42 18.25
CA GLU A 163 26.99 10.63 19.49
C GLU A 163 27.69 9.28 19.29
N ARG A 164 27.40 8.56 18.20
CA ARG A 164 28.13 7.33 17.86
C ARG A 164 29.62 7.58 17.69
N LEU A 165 29.99 8.66 17.00
CA LEU A 165 31.40 9.02 16.84
C LEU A 165 32.07 9.29 18.19
N LYS A 166 31.44 10.08 19.07
CA LYS A 166 31.92 10.36 20.43
C LYS A 166 32.11 9.07 21.24
N LYS A 167 31.11 8.19 21.26
CA LYS A 167 31.16 6.88 21.96
C LYS A 167 32.23 5.95 21.39
N SER A 168 32.49 6.01 20.07
CA SER A 168 33.49 5.16 19.41
C SER A 168 34.93 5.65 19.55
N LYS A 169 35.16 6.90 19.97
CA LYS A 169 36.53 7.43 20.14
C LYS A 169 37.25 6.63 21.23
N GLY A 170 38.41 6.07 20.89
CA GLY A 170 39.23 5.28 21.80
C GLY A 170 38.78 3.84 22.01
N GLN A 171 37.63 3.42 21.45
CA GLN A 171 37.16 2.04 21.53
C GLN A 171 37.60 1.23 20.31
N PRO A 172 37.98 -0.05 20.48
CA PRO A 172 38.24 -0.94 19.34
C PRO A 172 36.97 -1.08 18.49
N LYS A 173 37.15 -1.20 17.16
CA LYS A 173 36.02 -1.40 16.26
C LYS A 173 35.31 -2.71 16.61
N GLY A 174 34.05 -2.59 17.06
CA GLY A 174 33.22 -3.75 17.34
C GLY A 174 33.04 -4.66 16.11
N ARG A 175 32.75 -5.94 16.37
CA ARG A 175 32.49 -6.93 15.32
C ARG A 175 31.30 -6.51 14.47
N VAL A 176 31.43 -6.60 13.15
CA VAL A 176 30.34 -6.27 12.21
C VAL A 176 29.31 -7.40 12.21
N PRO A 177 28.05 -7.16 12.60
CA PRO A 177 27.04 -8.22 12.63
C PRO A 177 26.57 -8.59 11.21
N PRO A 178 26.02 -9.80 11.00
CA PRO A 178 25.21 -10.08 9.81
C PRO A 178 24.02 -9.10 9.72
N PRO A 179 23.54 -8.73 8.52
CA PRO A 179 23.98 -9.21 7.20
C PRO A 179 25.17 -8.43 6.60
N LYS A 180 25.72 -7.45 7.34
CA LYS A 180 26.76 -6.51 6.84
C LYS A 180 28.13 -7.16 6.58
N LYS A 181 28.36 -8.37 7.11
CA LYS A 181 29.55 -9.19 6.87
C LYS A 181 29.33 -10.29 5.83
N GLY A 182 28.26 -10.20 5.03
CA GLY A 182 27.97 -11.12 3.92
C GLY A 182 27.11 -12.31 4.32
N LEU A 183 27.12 -12.71 5.58
CA LEU A 183 26.32 -13.83 6.10
C LEU A 183 24.81 -13.51 6.20
N ILE A 184 23.97 -14.54 6.13
CA ILE A 184 22.54 -14.46 6.46
C ILE A 184 22.34 -14.38 7.98
N VAL A 185 21.28 -13.70 8.42
CA VAL A 185 20.81 -13.74 9.81
C VAL A 185 19.95 -14.99 10.00
N ARG A 186 20.55 -16.10 10.45
CA ARG A 186 19.87 -17.41 10.56
C ARG A 186 18.56 -17.36 11.35
N SER A 187 18.48 -16.55 12.41
CA SER A 187 17.26 -16.40 13.22
C SER A 187 16.09 -15.73 12.49
N LEU A 188 16.34 -15.00 11.40
CA LEU A 188 15.30 -14.37 10.59
C LEU A 188 14.89 -15.21 9.38
N LEU A 189 15.57 -16.32 9.12
CA LEU A 189 15.31 -17.14 7.96
C LEU A 189 13.90 -17.75 7.97
N PRO A 190 13.41 -18.38 9.07
CA PRO A 190 12.02 -18.86 9.12
C PRO A 190 11.00 -17.75 8.88
N LEU A 191 11.27 -16.55 9.44
CA LEU A 191 10.42 -15.38 9.26
C LEU A 191 10.37 -14.93 7.79
N ALA A 192 11.47 -15.02 7.06
CA ALA A 192 11.51 -14.67 5.63
C ALA A 192 10.63 -15.60 4.79
N TYR A 193 10.67 -16.91 5.06
CA TYR A 193 9.74 -17.88 4.44
C TYR A 193 8.28 -17.60 4.82
N ASP A 194 8.03 -17.26 6.10
CA ASP A 194 6.68 -16.92 6.56
C ASP A 194 6.12 -15.66 5.90
N VAL A 195 6.95 -14.63 5.69
CA VAL A 195 6.55 -13.39 4.98
C VAL A 195 6.28 -13.69 3.51
N PHE A 196 7.13 -14.51 2.87
CA PHE A 196 6.96 -14.89 1.47
C PHE A 196 5.64 -15.66 1.26
N ASN A 197 5.41 -16.70 2.07
CA ASN A 197 4.17 -17.48 1.99
C ASN A 197 2.94 -16.65 2.36
N ALA A 198 3.01 -15.78 3.38
CA ALA A 198 1.90 -14.88 3.71
C ALA A 198 1.54 -13.93 2.56
N ARG A 199 2.53 -13.45 1.78
CA ARG A 199 2.27 -12.66 0.57
C ARG A 199 1.50 -13.48 -0.47
N ILE A 200 1.88 -14.73 -0.69
CA ILE A 200 1.22 -15.61 -1.67
C ILE A 200 -0.20 -15.97 -1.23
N THR A 201 -0.40 -16.35 0.04
CA THR A 201 -1.74 -16.58 0.62
C THR A 201 -2.62 -15.35 0.45
N LEU A 202 -2.11 -14.17 0.77
CA LEU A 202 -2.83 -12.91 0.60
C LEU A 202 -3.29 -12.70 -0.85
N ILE A 203 -2.39 -12.85 -1.82
CA ILE A 203 -2.71 -12.66 -3.25
C ILE A 203 -3.76 -13.68 -3.71
N ASN A 204 -3.57 -14.96 -3.35
CA ASN A 204 -4.48 -16.04 -3.72
C ASN A 204 -5.88 -15.82 -3.13
N ASN A 205 -5.97 -15.44 -1.86
CA ASN A 205 -7.25 -15.24 -1.21
C ASN A 205 -7.95 -13.97 -1.71
N LEU A 206 -7.21 -12.89 -1.98
CA LEU A 206 -7.78 -11.70 -2.62
C LEU A 206 -8.33 -12.02 -4.02
N ARG A 207 -7.65 -12.84 -4.83
CA ARG A 207 -8.17 -13.28 -6.15
C ARG A 207 -9.52 -13.99 -6.01
N LYS A 208 -9.74 -14.76 -4.94
CA LYS A 208 -11.01 -15.41 -4.63
C LYS A 208 -12.06 -14.42 -4.11
N LEU A 209 -11.70 -13.55 -3.17
CA LEU A 209 -12.60 -12.55 -2.58
C LEU A 209 -13.09 -11.53 -3.60
N LEU A 210 -12.24 -11.10 -4.55
CA LEU A 210 -12.64 -10.17 -5.62
C LEU A 210 -13.71 -10.74 -6.57
N LYS A 211 -14.03 -12.05 -6.49
CA LYS A 211 -15.16 -12.65 -7.23
C LYS A 211 -16.51 -12.44 -6.54
N VAL A 212 -16.52 -12.17 -5.24
CA VAL A 212 -17.74 -12.08 -4.42
C VAL A 212 -17.90 -10.74 -3.69
N VAL A 213 -16.81 -9.99 -3.52
CA VAL A 213 -16.82 -8.63 -2.97
C VAL A 213 -16.67 -7.63 -4.11
N PRO A 214 -17.65 -6.76 -4.35
CA PRO A 214 -17.54 -5.74 -5.39
C PRO A 214 -16.46 -4.71 -5.05
N VAL A 215 -15.51 -4.52 -5.98
CA VAL A 215 -14.44 -3.54 -5.86
C VAL A 215 -14.31 -2.74 -7.15
N HIS A 216 -14.36 -1.42 -7.02
CA HIS A 216 -14.36 -0.47 -8.11
C HIS A 216 -13.06 0.33 -8.12
N ALA A 217 -12.32 0.27 -9.22
CA ALA A 217 -11.16 1.12 -9.48
C ALA A 217 -11.55 2.25 -10.43
N CYS A 218 -10.99 3.44 -10.24
CA CYS A 218 -11.21 4.53 -11.18
C CYS A 218 -10.31 4.39 -12.41
N GLY A 219 -10.88 4.39 -13.61
CA GLY A 219 -10.10 4.29 -14.87
C GLY A 219 -9.14 5.46 -15.15
N TRP A 220 -9.21 6.55 -14.38
CA TRP A 220 -8.44 7.77 -14.62
C TRP A 220 -7.48 8.16 -13.49
N CYS A 221 -7.67 7.63 -12.28
CA CYS A 221 -6.86 7.99 -11.12
C CYS A 221 -6.69 6.77 -10.20
N GLU A 222 -5.88 6.90 -9.17
CA GLU A 222 -5.52 5.78 -8.30
C GLU A 222 -6.48 5.59 -7.10
N GLU A 223 -7.71 6.12 -7.19
CA GLU A 223 -8.76 5.91 -6.18
C GLU A 223 -9.50 4.59 -6.42
N LEU A 224 -9.84 3.94 -5.32
CA LEU A 224 -10.49 2.64 -5.23
C LEU A 224 -11.68 2.75 -4.28
N HIS A 225 -12.72 1.97 -4.51
CA HIS A 225 -13.86 1.82 -3.61
C HIS A 225 -14.23 0.34 -3.48
N VAL A 226 -14.60 -0.06 -2.27
CA VAL A 226 -15.08 -1.41 -1.95
C VAL A 226 -16.54 -1.26 -1.55
N GLY A 227 -17.44 -1.93 -2.25
CA GLY A 227 -18.89 -1.78 -2.05
C GLY A 227 -19.67 -1.94 -3.35
N PRO A 228 -21.00 -2.09 -3.27
CA PRO A 228 -21.85 -2.41 -4.41
C PRO A 228 -21.74 -1.38 -5.54
N GLU A 229 -21.68 -0.10 -5.20
CA GLU A 229 -21.54 1.01 -6.14
C GLU A 229 -20.39 1.92 -5.72
N GLY A 230 -19.69 2.51 -6.69
CA GLY A 230 -18.61 3.47 -6.41
C GLY A 230 -19.09 4.72 -5.68
N HIS A 231 -18.26 5.28 -4.80
CA HIS A 231 -18.65 6.42 -3.95
C HIS A 231 -18.98 7.70 -4.74
N PRO A 232 -19.86 8.60 -4.23
CA PRO A 232 -20.29 9.80 -4.96
C PRO A 232 -19.36 11.01 -4.80
N PHE A 233 -18.24 10.88 -4.09
CA PHE A 233 -17.34 12.00 -3.86
C PHE A 233 -16.68 12.50 -5.15
N LYS A 234 -16.73 13.82 -5.36
CA LYS A 234 -16.07 14.52 -6.46
C LYS A 234 -14.57 14.71 -6.18
N SER A 235 -13.85 13.61 -5.99
CA SER A 235 -12.43 13.59 -5.59
C SER A 235 -11.47 13.16 -6.70
N CYS A 236 -11.96 12.86 -7.91
CA CYS A 236 -11.12 12.37 -9.00
C CYS A 236 -9.99 13.36 -9.34
N LYS A 237 -8.74 12.86 -9.26
CA LYS A 237 -7.51 13.61 -9.63
C LYS A 237 -6.96 13.16 -10.99
N GLY A 238 -7.76 12.41 -11.74
CA GLY A 238 -7.37 11.82 -13.01
C GLY A 238 -7.36 12.81 -14.16
N LYS A 239 -6.90 12.35 -15.33
CA LYS A 239 -7.02 13.14 -16.57
C LYS A 239 -8.50 13.41 -16.86
N HIS A 240 -8.77 14.60 -17.38
CA HIS A 240 -10.12 15.08 -17.72
C HIS A 240 -11.11 15.13 -16.53
N ALA A 241 -10.62 15.15 -15.28
CA ALA A 241 -11.48 15.25 -14.11
C ALA A 241 -12.35 16.52 -14.12
N SER A 242 -11.85 17.64 -14.65
CA SER A 242 -12.63 18.88 -14.82
C SER A 242 -13.85 18.69 -15.70
N LEU A 243 -13.72 17.96 -16.82
CA LEU A 243 -14.83 17.67 -17.74
C LEU A 243 -15.91 16.78 -17.10
N ARG A 244 -15.52 15.96 -16.12
CA ARG A 244 -16.43 15.09 -15.35
C ARG A 244 -16.86 15.69 -14.01
N ASN A 245 -16.61 16.98 -13.78
CA ASN A 245 -16.92 17.65 -12.51
C ASN A 245 -16.33 16.93 -11.27
N GLY A 246 -15.13 16.35 -11.41
CA GLY A 246 -14.46 15.60 -10.34
C GLY A 246 -15.02 14.19 -10.09
N LEU A 247 -16.00 13.73 -10.87
CA LEU A 247 -16.55 12.38 -10.75
C LEU A 247 -15.58 11.32 -11.29
N HIS A 248 -15.62 10.16 -10.64
CA HIS A 248 -14.90 8.98 -11.02
C HIS A 248 -15.62 8.23 -12.14
N GLN A 249 -14.83 7.54 -12.96
CA GLN A 249 -15.36 6.53 -13.87
C GLN A 249 -14.93 5.18 -13.32
N TRP A 250 -15.87 4.51 -12.67
CA TRP A 250 -15.65 3.25 -11.99
C TRP A 250 -15.61 2.10 -13.00
N THR A 251 -14.64 1.21 -12.80
CA THR A 251 -14.47 -0.05 -13.52
C THR A 251 -14.17 -1.15 -12.50
N ASN A 252 -14.25 -2.41 -12.91
CA ASN A 252 -13.84 -3.53 -12.05
C ASN A 252 -12.36 -3.38 -11.66
N ALA A 253 -12.07 -3.54 -10.37
CA ALA A 253 -10.70 -3.49 -9.86
C ALA A 253 -9.94 -4.79 -10.16
N ALA A 254 -8.65 -4.66 -10.45
CA ALA A 254 -7.71 -5.76 -10.49
C ALA A 254 -6.97 -5.91 -9.15
N ILE A 255 -6.24 -7.02 -8.98
CA ILE A 255 -5.46 -7.26 -7.77
C ILE A 255 -4.38 -6.20 -7.57
N GLU A 256 -3.82 -5.66 -8.65
CA GLU A 256 -2.79 -4.61 -8.65
C GLU A 256 -3.35 -3.25 -8.21
N ASP A 257 -4.67 -3.03 -8.32
CA ASP A 257 -5.32 -1.82 -7.81
C ASP A 257 -5.46 -1.87 -6.29
N VAL A 258 -5.65 -3.07 -5.73
CA VAL A 258 -5.72 -3.33 -4.28
C VAL A 258 -4.31 -3.38 -3.67
N LEU A 259 -3.42 -4.17 -4.26
CA LEU A 259 -2.02 -4.35 -3.86
C LEU A 259 -1.11 -3.61 -4.83
N VAL A 260 -0.69 -2.41 -4.42
CA VAL A 260 0.19 -1.57 -5.23
C VAL A 260 1.49 -2.32 -5.55
N PRO A 261 1.81 -2.53 -6.84
CA PRO A 261 3.06 -3.14 -7.24
C PRO A 261 4.22 -2.23 -6.87
N VAL A 262 5.12 -2.74 -6.02
CA VAL A 262 6.39 -2.09 -5.68
C VAL A 262 7.49 -3.06 -6.07
N GLU A 263 8.24 -2.67 -7.08
CA GLU A 263 9.33 -3.47 -7.64
C GLU A 263 10.69 -3.02 -7.07
N ALA A 264 11.64 -3.94 -7.05
CA ALA A 264 13.04 -3.67 -6.74
C ALA A 264 13.94 -4.51 -7.65
N TYR A 265 15.11 -3.96 -8.00
CA TYR A 265 16.14 -4.73 -8.69
C TYR A 265 16.62 -5.90 -7.82
N HIS A 266 16.72 -7.08 -8.44
CA HIS A 266 17.29 -8.25 -7.80
C HIS A 266 18.80 -8.10 -7.60
N LEU A 267 19.31 -8.39 -6.40
CA LEU A 267 20.73 -8.36 -6.09
C LEU A 267 21.34 -9.76 -5.95
N TYR A 268 22.07 -10.19 -6.97
CA TYR A 268 22.90 -11.41 -6.89
C TYR A 268 23.89 -11.35 -5.73
N ASP A 269 24.58 -10.21 -5.54
CA ASP A 269 25.43 -9.97 -4.37
C ASP A 269 25.06 -8.66 -3.68
N ARG A 270 24.46 -8.77 -2.49
CA ARG A 270 24.11 -7.64 -1.61
C ARG A 270 25.29 -6.73 -1.25
N LEU A 271 26.49 -7.28 -1.19
CA LEU A 271 27.71 -6.51 -0.90
C LEU A 271 28.41 -6.02 -2.17
N GLY A 272 27.93 -6.44 -3.34
CA GLY A 272 28.49 -6.12 -4.63
C GLY A 272 28.41 -4.63 -4.99
N LYS A 273 28.84 -4.32 -6.21
CA LYS A 273 28.78 -2.96 -6.75
C LYS A 273 27.32 -2.52 -6.87
N ARG A 274 27.10 -1.22 -6.70
CA ARG A 274 25.77 -0.62 -6.93
C ARG A 274 25.46 -0.69 -8.42
N ILE A 275 24.27 -1.20 -8.73
CA ILE A 275 23.70 -1.23 -10.08
C ILE A 275 23.85 0.13 -10.76
N THR A 276 24.51 0.17 -11.91
CA THR A 276 24.70 1.39 -12.71
C THR A 276 23.45 1.73 -13.51
N HIS A 277 23.50 2.79 -14.31
CA HIS A 277 22.36 3.14 -15.17
C HIS A 277 22.25 2.20 -16.35
N GLU A 278 23.36 1.74 -16.89
CA GLU A 278 23.46 0.90 -18.08
C GLU A 278 22.96 -0.52 -17.77
N GLU A 279 23.25 -1.04 -16.58
CA GLU A 279 22.84 -2.37 -16.11
C GLU A 279 21.33 -2.49 -15.85
N ARG A 280 20.57 -1.39 -15.85
CA ARG A 280 19.15 -1.35 -15.43
C ARG A 280 18.22 -2.23 -16.26
N PHE A 281 18.61 -2.55 -17.50
CA PHE A 281 17.83 -3.41 -18.40
C PHE A 281 18.28 -4.87 -18.36
N SER A 282 19.50 -5.12 -17.85
CA SER A 282 20.06 -6.46 -17.73
C SER A 282 19.70 -7.13 -16.40
N ILE A 283 19.32 -6.35 -15.40
CA ILE A 283 18.97 -6.85 -14.06
C ILE A 283 17.45 -6.92 -13.94
N PRO A 284 16.88 -8.08 -13.58
CA PRO A 284 15.45 -8.23 -13.40
C PRO A 284 14.95 -7.39 -12.23
N GLN A 285 13.73 -6.89 -12.37
CA GLN A 285 12.96 -6.29 -11.29
C GLN A 285 11.94 -7.31 -10.81
N ILE A 286 11.85 -7.46 -9.50
CA ILE A 286 10.94 -8.37 -8.82
C ILE A 286 10.22 -7.63 -7.68
N PRO A 287 9.09 -8.16 -7.18
CA PRO A 287 8.38 -7.51 -6.08
C PRO A 287 9.30 -7.28 -4.88
N ALA A 288 9.34 -6.06 -4.36
CA ALA A 288 10.32 -5.64 -3.37
C ALA A 288 10.22 -6.45 -2.06
N VAL A 289 9.03 -6.94 -1.71
CA VAL A 289 8.84 -7.87 -0.59
C VAL A 289 9.52 -9.22 -0.87
N MET A 290 9.43 -9.74 -2.10
CA MET A 290 10.13 -10.97 -2.49
C MET A 290 11.64 -10.76 -2.44
N GLU A 291 12.16 -9.67 -3.00
CA GLU A 291 13.59 -9.34 -2.90
C GLU A 291 14.05 -9.24 -1.43
N LEU A 292 13.25 -8.64 -0.54
CA LEU A 292 13.56 -8.60 0.89
C LEU A 292 13.67 -10.01 1.50
N CYS A 293 12.73 -10.90 1.17
CA CYS A 293 12.76 -12.30 1.61
C CYS A 293 13.96 -13.07 1.04
N ILE A 294 14.28 -12.88 -0.24
CA ILE A 294 15.46 -13.46 -0.87
C ILE A 294 16.72 -12.96 -0.18
N GLN A 295 16.87 -11.66 0.08
CA GLN A 295 18.03 -11.14 0.79
C GLN A 295 18.12 -11.68 2.23
N ALA A 296 16.98 -11.98 2.85
CA ALA A 296 16.87 -12.62 4.15
C ALA A 296 17.15 -14.13 4.15
N GLY A 297 17.25 -14.75 2.98
CA GLY A 297 17.74 -16.12 2.79
C GLY A 297 16.72 -17.09 2.19
N VAL A 298 15.55 -16.63 1.76
CA VAL A 298 14.65 -17.47 0.93
C VAL A 298 15.37 -17.84 -0.36
N HIS A 299 15.37 -19.13 -0.70
CA HIS A 299 15.95 -19.66 -1.92
C HIS A 299 14.87 -19.75 -3.00
N ILE A 300 15.13 -19.10 -4.14
CA ILE A 300 14.27 -19.13 -5.34
C ILE A 300 15.21 -19.38 -6.53
N PRO A 301 15.13 -20.54 -7.20
CA PRO A 301 16.06 -20.91 -8.26
C PRO A 301 16.15 -19.90 -9.41
N GLU A 302 15.03 -19.24 -9.74
CA GLU A 302 14.92 -18.23 -10.79
C GLU A 302 15.69 -16.94 -10.46
N TYR A 303 15.94 -16.67 -9.17
CA TYR A 303 16.58 -15.46 -8.67
C TYR A 303 17.76 -15.81 -7.74
N PRO A 304 18.84 -16.37 -8.29
CA PRO A 304 19.96 -16.87 -7.50
C PRO A 304 20.66 -15.72 -6.77
N THR A 305 21.09 -15.97 -5.55
CA THR A 305 21.82 -14.97 -4.75
C THR A 305 23.04 -15.61 -4.10
N LYS A 306 24.19 -14.93 -4.18
CA LYS A 306 25.43 -15.36 -3.53
C LYS A 306 25.25 -15.49 -2.02
N ARG A 307 25.27 -16.73 -1.52
CA ARG A 307 25.20 -17.05 -0.08
C ARG A 307 26.60 -17.35 0.43
N ARG A 308 27.11 -16.48 1.30
CA ARG A 308 28.40 -16.68 1.96
C ARG A 308 28.21 -17.52 3.22
N ARG A 309 29.06 -18.52 3.39
CA ARG A 309 29.17 -19.35 4.60
C ARG A 309 30.24 -18.81 5.53
N LYS A 310 31.30 -18.22 4.98
CA LYS A 310 32.34 -17.51 5.74
C LYS A 310 32.16 -16.00 5.65
N PRO A 311 32.48 -15.25 6.72
CA PRO A 311 32.36 -13.80 6.71
C PRO A 311 33.40 -13.17 5.78
N ILE A 312 33.04 -12.06 5.14
CA ILE A 312 33.99 -11.31 4.29
C ILE A 312 35.14 -10.71 5.09
N ILE A 313 36.31 -10.62 4.47
CA ILE A 313 37.49 -9.94 5.01
C ILE A 313 37.48 -8.51 4.47
N ARG A 314 37.36 -7.52 5.36
CA ARG A 314 37.40 -6.11 4.95
C ARG A 314 38.83 -5.64 4.74
N ILE A 315 39.16 -5.30 3.50
CA ILE A 315 40.45 -4.72 3.11
C ILE A 315 40.40 -3.20 3.25
N GLY A 316 39.29 -2.58 2.84
CA GLY A 316 39.11 -1.14 2.85
C GLY A 316 37.74 -0.69 3.35
N LYS A 317 37.43 0.59 3.15
CA LYS A 317 36.10 1.15 3.49
C LYS A 317 34.98 0.58 2.61
N ARG A 318 35.29 0.27 1.35
CA ARG A 318 34.35 -0.23 0.33
C ARG A 318 34.80 -1.55 -0.31
N GLU A 319 36.01 -1.99 0.00
CA GLU A 319 36.64 -3.16 -0.60
C GLU A 319 36.70 -4.29 0.42
N PHE A 320 36.40 -5.50 -0.05
CA PHE A 320 36.46 -6.71 0.73
C PHE A 320 36.90 -7.86 -0.16
N ALA A 321 37.54 -8.85 0.45
CA ALA A 321 37.77 -10.14 -0.15
C ALA A 321 36.77 -11.14 0.42
N ASP A 322 36.30 -12.04 -0.46
CA ASP A 322 35.58 -13.22 -0.01
C ASP A 322 36.57 -14.18 0.63
N ALA A 323 36.14 -14.83 1.71
CA ALA A 323 36.93 -15.90 2.32
C ALA A 323 36.85 -17.14 1.42
N ASP A 324 37.94 -17.89 1.36
CA ASP A 324 37.96 -19.15 0.62
C ASP A 324 36.99 -20.15 1.27
N GLU A 325 36.07 -20.70 0.46
CA GLU A 325 35.04 -21.66 0.88
C GLU A 325 35.24 -23.05 0.27
N SER A 326 36.36 -23.31 -0.42
CA SER A 326 36.69 -24.62 -1.03
C SER A 326 36.63 -25.78 -0.03
N ASP A 327 37.04 -25.52 1.20
CA ASP A 327 37.16 -26.55 2.25
C ASP A 327 35.83 -26.88 2.93
N LEU A 328 34.74 -26.22 2.55
CA LEU A 328 33.42 -26.42 3.15
C LEU A 328 32.60 -27.43 2.35
N PRO A 329 32.01 -28.46 2.98
CA PRO A 329 31.23 -29.47 2.29
C PRO A 329 30.05 -28.82 1.57
N ASP A 330 29.74 -29.28 0.36
CA ASP A 330 28.56 -28.82 -0.37
C ASP A 330 27.30 -29.12 0.45
N LEU A 331 26.50 -28.08 0.71
CA LEU A 331 25.24 -28.21 1.41
C LEU A 331 24.14 -28.34 0.37
N LEU A 332 23.37 -29.43 0.44
CA LEU A 332 22.05 -29.47 -0.17
C LEU A 332 21.18 -28.48 0.62
N GLU A 333 20.92 -27.30 0.05
CA GLU A 333 20.03 -26.31 0.65
C GLU A 333 18.59 -26.84 0.59
N VAL A 334 18.20 -27.69 1.55
CA VAL A 334 16.80 -28.09 1.69
C VAL A 334 15.99 -26.87 2.14
N PRO A 335 14.96 -26.44 1.40
CA PRO A 335 14.10 -25.34 1.82
C PRO A 335 13.50 -25.66 3.18
N LEU A 336 13.67 -24.77 4.16
CA LEU A 336 13.12 -24.96 5.52
C LEU A 336 11.60 -25.14 5.52
N LYS A 337 10.92 -24.54 4.54
CA LYS A 337 9.49 -24.66 4.31
C LYS A 337 9.24 -24.66 2.79
N PRO A 338 8.27 -25.44 2.31
CA PRO A 338 7.80 -25.32 0.94
C PRO A 338 7.30 -23.89 0.68
N LEU A 339 7.68 -23.34 -0.47
CA LEU A 339 7.13 -22.09 -0.95
C LEU A 339 5.76 -22.36 -1.56
N LEU A 340 4.78 -21.54 -1.21
CA LEU A 340 3.47 -21.57 -1.87
C LEU A 340 3.60 -21.08 -3.31
N ILE A 341 2.59 -21.40 -4.13
CA ILE A 341 2.53 -20.98 -5.54
C ILE A 341 1.36 -19.99 -5.71
N GLU A 342 1.59 -18.94 -6.49
CA GLU A 342 0.54 -18.01 -6.88
C GLU A 342 -0.40 -18.66 -7.90
N ILE A 343 -1.70 -18.66 -7.60
CA ILE A 343 -2.75 -19.28 -8.42
C ILE A 343 -3.21 -18.30 -9.51
N SER A 344 -3.48 -18.74 -10.74
CA SER A 344 -3.97 -17.82 -11.78
C SER A 344 -5.37 -17.28 -11.48
N ILE A 345 -5.76 -16.15 -12.08
CA ILE A 345 -7.10 -15.55 -11.88
C ILE A 345 -8.21 -16.54 -12.31
N SER A 346 -7.94 -17.32 -13.36
CA SER A 346 -8.87 -18.33 -13.88
C SER A 346 -9.05 -19.51 -12.92
N GLU A 347 -7.98 -19.92 -12.23
CA GLU A 347 -8.00 -21.01 -11.25
C GLU A 347 -8.59 -20.60 -9.90
N ALA A 348 -8.67 -19.31 -9.58
CA ALA A 348 -9.26 -18.86 -8.33
C ALA A 348 -10.75 -19.23 -8.27
N VAL A 349 -11.17 -20.05 -7.32
CA VAL A 349 -12.59 -20.41 -7.14
C VAL A 349 -13.22 -19.43 -6.15
N ALA A 350 -14.42 -18.93 -6.48
CA ALA A 350 -15.18 -18.10 -5.55
C ALA A 350 -15.63 -18.95 -4.34
N PRO A 351 -15.67 -18.39 -3.11
CA PRO A 351 -16.18 -19.12 -1.96
C PRO A 351 -17.63 -19.58 -2.22
N ALA A 352 -17.94 -20.82 -1.82
CA ALA A 352 -19.21 -21.47 -2.14
C ALA A 352 -20.36 -21.00 -1.25
N ASN A 353 -20.07 -20.56 -0.03
CA ASN A 353 -21.06 -20.09 0.94
C ASN A 353 -20.51 -18.96 1.83
N GLU A 354 -21.39 -18.39 2.66
CA GLU A 354 -21.08 -17.27 3.55
C GLU A 354 -20.03 -17.61 4.62
N GLU A 355 -20.03 -18.84 5.13
CA GLU A 355 -19.06 -19.32 6.12
C GLU A 355 -17.65 -19.39 5.52
N GLU A 356 -17.51 -20.00 4.34
CA GLU A 356 -16.24 -20.06 3.61
C GLU A 356 -15.75 -18.66 3.23
N LYS A 357 -16.65 -17.77 2.79
CA LYS A 357 -16.31 -16.37 2.50
C LYS A 357 -15.75 -15.67 3.74
N THR A 358 -16.37 -15.85 4.90
CA THR A 358 -15.94 -15.26 6.18
C THR A 358 -14.58 -15.81 6.61
N LEU A 359 -14.40 -17.13 6.60
CA LEU A 359 -13.13 -17.78 6.95
C LEU A 359 -11.99 -17.33 6.01
N LEU A 360 -12.28 -17.24 4.71
CA LEU A 360 -11.34 -16.75 3.71
C LEU A 360 -10.94 -15.29 3.99
N ALA A 361 -11.90 -14.45 4.39
CA ALA A 361 -11.65 -13.06 4.75
C ALA A 361 -10.78 -12.93 6.01
N GLU A 362 -11.04 -13.75 7.04
CA GLU A 362 -10.22 -13.80 8.26
C GLU A 362 -8.78 -14.26 7.95
N GLU A 363 -8.62 -15.32 7.16
CA GLU A 363 -7.30 -15.79 6.74
C GLU A 363 -6.56 -14.71 5.92
N THR A 364 -7.28 -13.98 5.07
CA THR A 364 -6.73 -12.88 4.27
C THR A 364 -6.20 -11.74 5.16
N LEU A 365 -6.95 -11.34 6.18
CA LEU A 365 -6.50 -10.34 7.16
C LEU A 365 -5.26 -10.83 7.93
N GLN A 366 -5.26 -12.08 8.38
CA GLN A 366 -4.12 -12.66 9.07
C GLN A 366 -2.88 -12.69 8.17
N ALA A 367 -3.02 -13.06 6.90
CA ALA A 367 -1.95 -13.05 5.90
C ALA A 367 -1.41 -11.62 5.66
N TRP A 368 -2.30 -10.63 5.51
CA TRP A 368 -1.94 -9.22 5.38
C TRP A 368 -1.11 -8.73 6.58
N GLU A 369 -1.58 -9.00 7.79
CA GLU A 369 -0.88 -8.58 9.00
C GLU A 369 0.45 -9.33 9.20
N LYS A 370 0.47 -10.64 8.97
CA LYS A 370 1.66 -11.49 9.08
C LYS A 370 2.74 -11.00 8.11
N MET A 371 2.37 -10.75 6.85
CA MET A 371 3.28 -10.20 5.85
C MET A 371 3.83 -8.84 6.29
N ARG A 372 2.98 -7.89 6.70
CA ARG A 372 3.41 -6.54 7.11
C ARG A 372 4.27 -6.53 8.36
N LYS A 373 3.85 -7.23 9.42
CA LYS A 373 4.61 -7.34 10.69
C LYS A 373 5.95 -8.03 10.47
N GLY A 374 5.97 -9.10 9.68
CA GLY A 374 7.19 -9.82 9.35
C GLY A 374 8.15 -9.01 8.49
N ALA A 375 7.65 -8.33 7.44
CA ALA A 375 8.46 -7.42 6.62
C ALA A 375 9.07 -6.29 7.45
N LYS A 376 8.29 -5.68 8.36
CA LYS A 376 8.79 -4.65 9.29
C LYS A 376 9.95 -5.16 10.14
N ARG A 377 9.87 -6.40 10.64
CA ARG A 377 10.95 -7.05 11.41
C ARG A 377 12.18 -7.34 10.54
N LEU A 378 11.99 -7.82 9.31
CA LEU A 378 13.10 -8.03 8.36
C LEU A 378 13.81 -6.71 8.05
N MET A 379 13.06 -5.62 7.83
CA MET A 379 13.60 -4.27 7.54
C MET A 379 14.49 -3.71 8.67
N GLN A 380 14.36 -4.19 9.90
CA GLN A 380 15.24 -3.79 11.01
C GLN A 380 16.69 -4.26 10.80
N MET A 381 16.87 -5.41 10.14
CA MET A 381 18.19 -6.02 9.89
C MET A 381 18.64 -5.87 8.44
N TYR A 382 17.74 -6.12 7.50
CA TYR A 382 17.95 -5.99 6.07
C TYR A 382 17.51 -4.61 5.60
N ARG A 383 18.48 -3.77 5.25
CA ARG A 383 18.21 -2.38 4.91
C ARG A 383 17.41 -2.29 3.62
N VAL A 384 16.41 -1.42 3.62
CA VAL A 384 15.64 -1.04 2.44
C VAL A 384 15.74 0.47 2.26
N ARG A 385 15.89 0.91 1.02
CA ARG A 385 15.97 2.31 0.61
C ARG A 385 14.76 2.65 -0.26
N ALA A 386 14.17 3.80 -0.01
CA ALA A 386 13.11 4.34 -0.84
C ALA A 386 13.56 5.69 -1.41
N CYS A 387 13.13 6.01 -2.62
CA CYS A 387 13.30 7.34 -3.17
C CYS A 387 12.32 8.31 -2.50
N GLY A 388 12.80 9.46 -2.03
CA GLY A 388 11.93 10.48 -1.46
C GLY A 388 11.00 11.18 -2.45
N TYR A 389 11.09 10.89 -3.75
CA TYR A 389 10.36 11.60 -4.81
C TYR A 389 9.49 10.70 -5.71
N CYS A 390 9.88 9.45 -5.91
CA CYS A 390 9.15 8.48 -6.72
C CYS A 390 8.95 7.16 -5.95
N PRO A 391 8.08 6.25 -6.41
CA PRO A 391 7.82 4.97 -5.75
C PRO A 391 8.99 3.95 -5.79
N GLU A 392 10.18 4.33 -6.25
CA GLU A 392 11.32 3.42 -6.39
C GLU A 392 11.82 2.92 -5.03
N VAL A 393 12.00 1.61 -4.92
CA VAL A 393 12.54 0.94 -3.74
C VAL A 393 13.76 0.09 -4.11
N HIS A 394 14.69 -0.02 -3.17
CA HIS A 394 15.87 -0.85 -3.30
C HIS A 394 16.15 -1.60 -1.99
N VAL A 395 16.23 -2.92 -2.05
CA VAL A 395 16.58 -3.76 -0.91
C VAL A 395 18.10 -3.90 -0.85
N GLY A 396 18.72 -3.10 0.02
CA GLY A 396 20.17 -3.10 0.15
C GLY A 396 20.70 -1.97 1.05
N PRO A 397 21.99 -2.00 1.40
CA PRO A 397 22.58 -0.99 2.25
C PRO A 397 22.57 0.42 1.64
N SER A 398 22.63 0.51 0.30
CA SER A 398 22.66 1.74 -0.49
C SER A 398 21.83 1.55 -1.75
N GLY A 399 21.00 2.51 -2.13
CA GLY A 399 20.18 2.40 -3.34
C GLY A 399 21.01 2.35 -4.63
N HIS A 400 20.43 1.91 -5.74
CA HIS A 400 21.12 1.83 -7.04
C HIS A 400 21.52 3.21 -7.59
N LYS A 401 22.30 3.24 -8.68
CA LYS A 401 22.73 4.45 -9.40
C LYS A 401 21.95 4.71 -10.68
N ALA A 402 20.99 3.85 -11.04
CA ALA A 402 20.17 4.09 -12.23
C ALA A 402 19.49 5.47 -12.21
N GLN A 403 19.58 6.16 -13.35
CA GLN A 403 19.10 7.53 -13.56
C GLN A 403 17.68 7.57 -14.15
N ASN A 404 16.77 6.76 -13.62
CA ASN A 404 15.39 6.61 -14.09
C ASN A 404 14.36 7.30 -13.17
N CYS A 405 14.78 8.17 -12.26
CA CYS A 405 13.86 8.94 -11.44
C CYS A 405 13.15 9.99 -12.30
N GLY A 406 11.86 9.77 -12.61
CA GLY A 406 11.04 10.72 -13.38
C GLY A 406 10.29 11.77 -12.55
N ALA A 407 10.55 11.85 -11.24
CA ALA A 407 9.82 12.76 -10.35
C ALA A 407 10.23 14.23 -10.53
N HIS A 408 9.47 15.15 -9.94
CA HIS A 408 9.71 16.59 -10.06
C HIS A 408 11.18 16.98 -9.79
N LYS A 409 11.68 17.95 -10.57
CA LYS A 409 13.10 18.40 -10.59
C LYS A 409 14.12 17.28 -10.82
N HIS A 410 13.77 16.21 -11.55
CA HIS A 410 14.73 15.16 -11.89
C HIS A 410 15.88 15.63 -12.79
N GLN A 411 15.64 16.61 -13.68
CA GLN A 411 16.67 17.18 -14.56
C GLN A 411 17.82 17.79 -13.74
N GLN A 412 17.51 18.50 -12.66
CA GLN A 412 18.50 19.05 -11.73
C GLN A 412 19.28 17.98 -10.96
N ARG A 413 18.78 16.74 -10.94
CA ARG A 413 19.41 15.58 -10.28
C ARG A 413 19.99 14.60 -11.28
N ASN A 414 20.03 14.93 -12.57
CA ASN A 414 20.44 14.04 -13.65
C ASN A 414 19.74 12.66 -13.56
N GLY A 415 18.42 12.66 -13.32
CA GLY A 415 17.61 11.43 -13.19
C GLY A 415 17.91 10.57 -11.95
N GLN A 416 18.81 10.98 -11.05
CA GLN A 416 19.21 10.19 -9.88
C GLN A 416 18.15 10.21 -8.78
N HIS A 417 18.06 9.11 -8.02
CA HIS A 417 17.14 8.96 -6.91
C HIS A 417 17.58 9.67 -5.63
N GLY A 418 16.61 10.28 -4.95
CA GLY A 418 16.81 10.89 -3.63
C GLY A 418 16.67 9.88 -2.51
N TRP A 419 17.63 8.95 -2.39
CA TRP A 419 17.56 7.81 -1.46
C TRP A 419 17.45 8.23 0.01
N GLN A 420 16.51 7.61 0.72
CA GLN A 420 16.37 7.66 2.17
C GLN A 420 16.10 6.24 2.72
N SER A 421 16.11 6.09 4.05
CA SER A 421 15.62 4.84 4.66
C SER A 421 14.14 4.65 4.33
N ALA A 422 13.75 3.45 3.92
CA ALA A 422 12.35 3.13 3.67
C ALA A 422 11.59 2.93 4.99
N VAL A 423 10.31 3.32 5.01
CA VAL A 423 9.33 2.85 6.00
C VAL A 423 8.53 1.68 5.42
N LEU A 424 7.73 1.01 6.26
CA LEU A 424 6.92 -0.13 5.82
C LEU A 424 6.00 0.22 4.64
N ASP A 425 5.41 1.41 4.64
CA ASP A 425 4.51 1.86 3.58
C ASP A 425 5.22 2.22 2.27
N ASP A 426 6.54 2.39 2.27
CA ASP A 426 7.29 2.49 1.01
C ASP A 426 7.43 1.11 0.35
N LEU A 427 7.53 0.04 1.16
CA LEU A 427 7.69 -1.34 0.69
C LEU A 427 6.34 -2.00 0.38
N ILE A 428 5.33 -1.75 1.23
CA ILE A 428 3.98 -2.32 1.15
C ILE A 428 2.99 -1.16 1.31
N PRO A 429 2.80 -0.30 0.29
CA PRO A 429 1.90 0.84 0.41
C PRO A 429 0.44 0.39 0.52
N PRO A 430 -0.27 0.75 1.60
CA PRO A 430 -1.70 0.50 1.70
C PRO A 430 -2.49 1.46 0.79
N ARG A 431 -3.50 0.94 0.09
CA ARG A 431 -4.50 1.75 -0.61
C ARG A 431 -5.64 2.05 0.34
N TYR A 432 -5.82 3.31 0.73
CA TYR A 432 -6.95 3.68 1.59
C TYR A 432 -8.22 3.88 0.77
N VAL A 433 -9.31 3.29 1.23
CA VAL A 433 -10.67 3.42 0.68
C VAL A 433 -11.61 3.95 1.76
N TRP A 434 -12.71 4.57 1.34
CA TRP A 434 -13.77 4.96 2.25
C TRP A 434 -14.44 3.73 2.86
N HIS A 435 -14.55 3.72 4.18
CA HIS A 435 -15.27 2.66 4.89
C HIS A 435 -16.77 2.79 4.64
N VAL A 436 -17.42 1.66 4.33
CA VAL A 436 -18.88 1.58 4.17
C VAL A 436 -19.46 0.95 5.45
N PRO A 437 -20.19 1.72 6.29
CA PRO A 437 -20.67 1.24 7.59
C PRO A 437 -21.65 0.08 7.48
N ASP A 438 -22.52 0.12 6.47
CA ASP A 438 -23.50 -0.92 6.18
C ASP A 438 -23.55 -1.12 4.66
N VAL A 439 -23.15 -2.30 4.20
CA VAL A 439 -23.09 -2.67 2.77
C VAL A 439 -24.49 -2.86 2.19
N VAL A 440 -25.47 -3.26 3.01
CA VAL A 440 -26.88 -3.46 2.63
C VAL A 440 -27.69 -2.17 2.84
N GLY A 441 -27.20 -1.30 3.71
CA GLY A 441 -27.83 -0.04 4.08
C GLY A 441 -27.67 1.07 3.04
N LEU A 442 -27.70 2.30 3.54
CA LEU A 442 -27.64 3.48 2.68
C LEU A 442 -26.24 3.67 2.09
N PRO A 443 -26.13 3.96 0.78
CA PRO A 443 -24.85 4.27 0.17
C PRO A 443 -24.25 5.55 0.78
N LEU A 444 -22.93 5.69 0.65
CA LEU A 444 -22.22 6.88 1.10
C LEU A 444 -22.85 8.14 0.49
N ARG A 445 -23.10 9.16 1.30
CA ARG A 445 -23.64 10.45 0.85
C ARG A 445 -22.56 11.51 0.76
N ARG A 446 -22.61 12.34 -0.28
CA ARG A 446 -21.57 13.34 -0.52
C ARG A 446 -21.47 14.35 0.62
N GLU A 447 -22.60 14.72 1.20
CA GLU A 447 -22.74 15.73 2.25
C GLU A 447 -22.18 15.22 3.59
N LEU A 448 -22.18 13.91 3.81
CA LEU A 448 -21.72 13.27 5.04
C LEU A 448 -20.25 12.84 4.98
N ARG A 449 -19.49 13.29 3.97
CA ARG A 449 -18.09 12.91 3.75
C ARG A 449 -17.22 13.05 5.01
N ASN A 450 -17.47 14.06 5.83
CA ASN A 450 -16.66 14.35 7.02
C ASN A 450 -16.90 13.36 8.17
N PHE A 451 -17.99 12.58 8.14
CA PHE A 451 -18.33 11.58 9.15
C PHE A 451 -17.77 10.20 8.81
N TYR A 452 -17.52 9.92 7.53
CA TYR A 452 -16.98 8.63 7.12
C TYR A 452 -15.49 8.48 7.44
N GLY A 453 -15.09 7.27 7.79
CA GLY A 453 -13.70 6.86 7.96
C GLY A 453 -13.09 6.24 6.70
N GLN A 454 -11.85 5.83 6.82
CA GLN A 454 -11.09 5.12 5.80
C GLN A 454 -10.33 3.94 6.38
N ALA A 455 -10.15 2.91 5.56
CA ALA A 455 -9.34 1.73 5.87
C ALA A 455 -8.48 1.34 4.66
N PRO A 456 -7.39 0.58 4.86
CA PRO A 456 -6.74 -0.10 3.74
C PRO A 456 -7.74 -0.99 2.99
N ALA A 457 -7.66 -1.01 1.66
CA ALA A 457 -8.56 -1.75 0.78
C ALA A 457 -8.65 -3.23 1.15
N VAL A 458 -7.51 -3.85 1.46
CA VAL A 458 -7.45 -5.23 1.93
C VAL A 458 -8.30 -5.43 3.19
N VAL A 459 -8.27 -4.47 4.12
CA VAL A 459 -9.06 -4.53 5.36
C VAL A 459 -10.54 -4.38 5.05
N GLU A 460 -10.90 -3.36 4.26
CA GLU A 460 -12.30 -3.12 3.89
C GLU A 460 -12.91 -4.31 3.13
N ILE A 461 -12.18 -4.90 2.19
CA ILE A 461 -12.61 -6.11 1.45
C ILE A 461 -12.93 -7.25 2.43
N CYS A 462 -12.06 -7.49 3.41
CA CYS A 462 -12.25 -8.58 4.35
C CYS A 462 -13.41 -8.31 5.33
N VAL A 463 -13.55 -7.06 5.78
CA VAL A 463 -14.66 -6.66 6.67
C VAL A 463 -16.00 -6.81 5.96
N GLN A 464 -16.12 -6.35 4.72
CA GLN A 464 -17.34 -6.54 3.92
C GLN A 464 -17.61 -8.02 3.59
N ALA A 465 -16.57 -8.87 3.58
CA ALA A 465 -16.69 -10.31 3.42
C ALA A 465 -17.03 -11.06 4.72
N GLY A 466 -17.21 -10.36 5.86
CA GLY A 466 -17.66 -10.93 7.13
C GLY A 466 -16.59 -11.00 8.23
N ALA A 467 -15.34 -10.63 7.95
CA ALA A 467 -14.28 -10.68 8.96
C ALA A 467 -14.46 -9.57 10.02
N ALA A 468 -14.11 -9.87 11.27
CA ALA A 468 -14.12 -8.88 12.34
C ALA A 468 -13.14 -7.72 12.07
N VAL A 469 -13.53 -6.49 12.43
CA VAL A 469 -12.68 -5.31 12.26
C VAL A 469 -11.48 -5.35 13.23
N PRO A 470 -10.23 -5.34 12.74
CA PRO A 470 -9.06 -5.30 13.61
C PRO A 470 -8.96 -3.98 14.38
N ASP A 471 -8.59 -4.04 15.66
CA ASP A 471 -8.57 -2.88 16.57
C ASP A 471 -7.73 -1.71 16.05
N GLN A 472 -6.60 -2.00 15.41
CA GLN A 472 -5.68 -0.99 14.88
C GLN A 472 -6.28 -0.10 13.76
N TYR A 473 -7.39 -0.52 13.14
CA TYR A 473 -8.05 0.23 12.07
C TYR A 473 -9.36 0.89 12.52
N LYS A 474 -9.89 0.57 13.70
CA LYS A 474 -11.16 1.14 14.19
C LYS A 474 -11.14 2.66 14.23
N SER A 475 -10.00 3.25 14.63
CA SER A 475 -9.83 4.70 14.71
C SER A 475 -9.82 5.40 13.36
N THR A 476 -9.24 4.80 12.31
CA THR A 476 -9.28 5.37 10.96
C THR A 476 -10.63 5.10 10.29
N MET A 477 -11.29 4.00 10.63
CA MET A 477 -12.63 3.63 10.16
C MET A 477 -13.74 4.46 10.80
N ARG A 478 -13.47 5.16 11.92
CA ARG A 478 -14.42 6.05 12.60
C ARG A 478 -15.71 5.35 13.05
N LEU A 479 -15.57 4.13 13.56
CA LEU A 479 -16.72 3.30 13.97
C LEU A 479 -17.48 3.82 15.19
N ASP A 480 -16.87 4.74 15.95
CA ASP A 480 -17.42 5.36 17.14
C ASP A 480 -18.15 6.69 16.85
N ILE A 481 -18.11 7.17 15.61
CA ILE A 481 -18.84 8.38 15.19
C ILE A 481 -20.25 7.99 14.78
N GLY A 482 -21.25 8.63 15.42
CA GLY A 482 -22.63 8.58 14.94
C GLY A 482 -22.73 9.26 13.57
N ILE A 483 -23.06 8.49 12.54
CA ILE A 483 -23.27 9.02 11.18
C ILE A 483 -24.70 9.56 11.10
N PRO A 484 -24.90 10.86 10.82
CA PRO A 484 -26.23 11.44 10.72
C PRO A 484 -27.08 10.74 9.65
N SER A 485 -28.35 10.50 9.95
CA SER A 485 -29.32 9.91 9.03
C SER A 485 -29.70 10.87 7.89
N SER A 486 -29.51 12.19 8.09
CA SER A 486 -29.83 13.24 7.13
C SER A 486 -28.84 14.41 7.18
N VAL A 487 -28.81 15.20 6.11
CA VAL A 487 -28.02 16.45 6.05
C VAL A 487 -28.47 17.45 7.12
N LYS A 488 -29.78 17.52 7.38
CA LYS A 488 -30.34 18.38 8.44
C LYS A 488 -29.81 17.99 9.82
N GLU A 489 -29.72 16.70 10.10
CA GLU A 489 -29.13 16.20 11.35
C GLU A 489 -27.63 16.51 11.42
N ALA A 490 -26.91 16.36 10.32
CA ALA A 490 -25.51 16.74 10.25
C ALA A 490 -25.28 18.23 10.52
N GLU A 491 -26.16 19.11 10.02
CA GLU A 491 -26.12 20.56 10.26
C GLU A 491 -26.40 20.92 11.73
N MET A 492 -27.18 20.11 12.45
CA MET A 492 -27.42 20.29 13.89
C MET A 492 -26.25 19.85 14.78
N ALA A 493 -25.28 19.12 14.23
CA ALA A 493 -24.14 18.57 14.96
C ALA A 493 -22.86 19.43 14.86
N VAL A 494 -22.90 20.56 14.14
CA VAL A 494 -21.77 21.48 13.90
C VAL A 494 -21.70 22.59 14.93
#